data_AF-A0A968TRT3-F1
#
_entry.id   AF-A0A968TRT3-F1
#
_cell.length_a   1.000
_cell.length_b   1.000
_cell.length_c   1.000
_cell.angle_alpha   90.00
_cell.angle_beta   90.00
_cell.angle_gamma   90.00
#
_symmetry.space_group_name_H-M   'P 1'
#
loop_
_entity.id
_entity.type
_entity.pdbx_description
1 polymer ?
#
loop_
_entity_poly.entity_id
_entity_poly.type
_entity_poly.pdbx_seq_one_letter_code
_entity_poly.pdbx_strand_id
1 'polypeptide(L)'
;MAIERLGDYAYQAVQKHFRKSTKFAAEVLADRDPEPLHQMRVGMRRLRTALMVFESAIDLPKAISETRIKKFAQTLGAVRDIDVMQAKLIDRYRPDLDRKEQKQLDRLLDDMKKQRKQAFAEVEAMLEGKRYGDFKQSFQDWLDAPEFLRSPHCPSTLLCRICCCR
;
A
#
# COMPACT_ATOMS: atom_id res chain seq x y z
N MET A 1 30.72 13.78 7.00
CA MET A 1 29.71 12.72 6.78
C MET A 1 28.85 12.67 8.02
N ALA A 2 27.63 13.18 7.96
CA ALA A 2 26.72 13.13 9.10
C ALA A 2 26.30 11.68 9.32
N ILE A 3 26.37 11.19 10.56
CA ILE A 3 25.79 9.90 10.93
C ILE A 3 24.27 10.12 10.88
N GLU A 4 23.66 9.75 9.75
CA GLU A 4 22.19 9.71 9.63
C GLU A 4 21.65 8.79 10.73
N ARG A 5 20.73 9.32 11.56
CA ARG A 5 20.16 8.56 12.67
C ARG A 5 19.17 7.54 12.10
N LEU A 6 18.96 6.44 12.81
CA LEU A 6 17.97 5.42 12.41
C LEU A 6 16.58 6.03 12.18
N GLY A 7 16.20 7.05 12.96
CA GLY A 7 14.96 7.80 12.79
C GLY A 7 14.88 8.55 11.44
N ASP A 8 15.99 9.10 10.95
CA ASP A 8 16.02 9.83 9.67
C ASP A 8 15.76 8.86 8.50
N TYR A 9 16.37 7.68 8.53
CA TYR A 9 16.10 6.61 7.57
C TYR A 9 14.65 6.12 7.63
N ALA A 10 14.13 5.94 8.85
CA ALA A 10 12.75 5.54 9.06
C ALA A 10 11.79 6.57 8.43
N TYR A 11 11.98 7.86 8.73
CA TYR A 11 11.20 8.95 8.17
C TYR A 11 11.23 8.95 6.64
N GLN A 12 12.42 8.90 6.04
CA GLN A 12 12.56 8.92 4.57
C GLN A 12 11.88 7.71 3.91
N ALA A 13 12.09 6.50 4.44
CA ALA A 13 11.49 5.28 3.90
C ALA A 13 9.96 5.32 3.99
N VAL A 14 9.44 5.70 5.16
CA VAL A 14 8.02 5.81 5.44
C VAL A 14 7.37 6.88 4.56
N GLN A 15 7.93 8.09 4.52
CA GLN A 15 7.44 9.20 3.68
C GLN A 15 7.37 8.80 2.20
N LYS A 16 8.45 8.19 1.68
CA LYS A 16 8.52 7.73 0.29
C LYS A 16 7.40 6.76 -0.05
N HIS A 17 7.16 5.77 0.82
CA HIS A 17 6.15 4.75 0.57
C HIS A 17 4.72 5.26 0.78
N PHE A 18 4.50 6.13 1.76
CA PHE A 18 3.21 6.79 1.98
C PHE A 18 2.80 7.68 0.80
N ARG A 19 3.71 8.51 0.28
CA ARG A 19 3.45 9.32 -0.92
C ARG A 19 3.09 8.44 -2.11
N LYS A 20 3.85 7.36 -2.33
CA LYS A 20 3.58 6.41 -3.42
C LYS A 20 2.21 5.72 -3.24
N SER A 21 1.84 5.36 -2.02
CA SER A 21 0.59 4.65 -1.74
C SER A 21 -0.66 5.52 -1.77
N THR A 22 -0.55 6.85 -1.79
CA THR A 22 -1.69 7.77 -1.78
C THR A 22 -1.82 8.61 -3.04
N LYS A 23 -0.75 8.72 -3.84
CA LYS A 23 -0.72 9.50 -5.10
C LYS A 23 -1.81 9.10 -6.10
N PHE A 24 -2.06 7.81 -6.25
CA PHE A 24 -2.87 7.27 -7.35
C PHE A 24 -4.37 7.20 -7.06
N ALA A 25 -4.86 7.67 -5.90
CA ALA A 25 -6.24 7.43 -5.47
C ALA A 25 -7.29 7.92 -6.50
N ALA A 26 -7.11 9.11 -7.08
CA ALA A 26 -8.03 9.64 -8.09
C ALA A 26 -7.99 8.85 -9.40
N GLU A 27 -6.80 8.40 -9.83
CA GLU A 27 -6.63 7.60 -11.04
C GLU A 27 -7.18 6.19 -10.87
N VAL A 28 -7.08 5.62 -9.66
CA VAL A 28 -7.71 4.35 -9.29
C VAL A 28 -9.22 4.48 -9.37
N LEU A 29 -9.82 5.51 -8.76
CA LEU A 29 -11.28 5.74 -8.82
C LEU A 29 -11.80 5.97 -10.25
N ALA A 30 -10.97 6.51 -11.14
CA ALA A 30 -11.36 6.68 -12.54
C ALA A 30 -11.41 5.36 -13.34
N ASP A 31 -10.79 4.28 -12.83
CA ASP A 31 -10.77 2.92 -13.39
C ASP A 31 -10.43 2.83 -14.90
N ARG A 32 -9.53 3.69 -15.39
CA ARG A 32 -9.16 3.74 -16.82
C ARG A 32 -8.00 2.82 -17.19
N ASP A 33 -7.14 2.53 -16.22
CA ASP A 33 -5.91 1.76 -16.38
C ASP A 33 -5.69 0.93 -15.09
N PRO A 34 -5.37 -0.38 -15.18
CA PRO A 34 -5.03 -1.19 -14.01
C PRO A 34 -3.71 -0.79 -13.31
N GLU A 35 -2.82 -0.04 -13.98
CA GLU A 35 -1.48 0.28 -13.47
C GLU A 35 -1.49 1.21 -12.25
N PRO A 36 -2.27 2.30 -12.17
CA PRO A 36 -2.45 3.08 -10.94
C PRO A 36 -2.79 2.23 -9.72
N LEU A 37 -3.72 1.28 -9.87
CA LEU A 37 -4.13 0.37 -8.79
C LEU A 37 -2.99 -0.57 -8.39
N HIS A 38 -2.26 -1.10 -9.37
CA HIS A 38 -1.06 -1.90 -9.13
C HIS A 38 -0.01 -1.11 -8.33
N GLN A 39 0.30 0.12 -8.74
CA GLN A 39 1.27 1.00 -8.09
C GLN A 39 0.84 1.38 -6.67
N MET A 40 -0.45 1.65 -6.46
CA MET A 40 -1.01 1.92 -5.13
C MET A 40 -0.86 0.71 -4.20
N ARG A 41 -1.19 -0.50 -4.69
CA ARG A 41 -1.03 -1.76 -3.94
C ARG A 41 0.44 -2.01 -3.57
N VAL A 42 1.37 -1.83 -4.51
CA VAL A 42 2.81 -1.95 -4.25
C VAL A 42 3.25 -0.94 -3.19
N GLY A 43 2.79 0.31 -3.28
CA GLY A 43 3.02 1.34 -2.28
C GLY A 43 2.56 0.92 -0.89
N MET A 44 1.31 0.46 -0.75
CA MET A 44 0.76 0.00 0.53
C MET A 44 1.55 -1.17 1.13
N ARG A 45 1.94 -2.15 0.31
CA ARG A 45 2.77 -3.28 0.77
C ARG A 45 4.13 -2.80 1.28
N ARG A 46 4.80 -1.91 0.56
CA ARG A 46 6.12 -1.38 0.96
C ARG A 46 6.03 -0.49 2.19
N LEU A 47 4.97 0.32 2.30
CA LEU A 47 4.70 1.11 3.49
C LEU A 47 4.55 0.20 4.71
N ARG A 48 3.71 -0.83 4.61
CA ARG A 48 3.52 -1.83 5.68
C ARG A 48 4.86 -2.44 6.12
N THR A 49 5.69 -2.89 5.18
CA THR A 49 7.01 -3.44 5.50
C THR A 49 7.91 -2.42 6.18
N ALA A 50 7.93 -1.16 5.73
CA ALA A 50 8.73 -0.12 6.36
C ALA A 50 8.30 0.13 7.82
N LEU A 51 6.99 0.19 8.10
CA LEU A 51 6.52 0.37 9.47
C LEU A 51 6.87 -0.80 10.37
N MET A 52 6.85 -2.04 9.87
CA MET A 52 7.29 -3.20 10.63
C MET A 52 8.80 -3.16 10.92
N VAL A 53 9.61 -2.77 9.93
CA VAL A 53 11.08 -2.70 10.09
C VAL A 53 11.47 -1.62 11.10
N PHE A 54 10.75 -0.51 11.14
CA PHE A 54 11.05 0.63 12.01
C PHE A 54 10.14 0.73 13.23
N GLU A 55 9.38 -0.32 13.57
CA GLU A 55 8.39 -0.29 14.65
C GLU A 55 8.97 0.12 16.01
N SER A 56 10.25 -0.18 16.26
CA SER A 56 10.95 0.18 17.49
C SER A 56 11.57 1.60 17.48
N ALA A 57 11.45 2.33 16.37
CA ALA A 57 12.09 3.63 16.15
C ALA A 57 11.09 4.78 15.96
N ILE A 58 9.88 4.51 15.49
CA ILE A 58 8.84 5.52 15.22
C ILE A 58 7.66 5.35 16.16
N ASP A 59 7.14 6.45 16.70
CA ASP A 59 5.87 6.44 17.41
C ASP A 59 4.78 6.90 16.44
N LEU A 60 3.74 6.09 16.27
CA LEU A 60 2.70 6.33 15.27
C LEU A 60 1.33 6.46 15.91
N PRO A 61 0.49 7.41 15.47
CA PRO A 61 -0.88 7.53 15.95
C PRO A 61 -1.68 6.25 15.63
N LYS A 62 -2.64 5.90 16.50
CA LYS A 62 -3.47 4.67 16.38
C LYS A 62 -4.19 4.51 15.04
N ALA A 63 -4.45 5.60 14.32
CA ALA A 63 -5.05 5.57 12.99
C ALA A 63 -4.13 4.93 11.94
N ILE A 64 -2.82 4.99 12.15
CA ILE A 64 -1.78 4.36 11.35
C ILE A 64 -1.44 3.03 12.01
N SER A 65 -1.95 1.93 11.46
CA SER A 65 -1.60 0.59 11.93
C SER A 65 -1.27 -0.34 10.79
N GLU A 66 -0.33 -1.24 11.06
CA GLU A 66 0.05 -2.33 10.16
C GLU A 66 -1.18 -3.10 9.66
N THR A 67 -2.09 -3.45 10.58
CA THR A 67 -3.33 -4.17 10.27
C THR A 67 -4.22 -3.40 9.30
N ARG A 68 -4.30 -2.08 9.44
CA ARG A 68 -5.12 -1.23 8.57
C ARG A 68 -4.51 -1.17 7.17
N ILE A 69 -3.21 -0.95 7.07
CA ILE A 69 -2.50 -0.90 5.78
C ILE A 69 -2.56 -2.26 5.08
N LYS A 70 -2.47 -3.36 5.85
CA LYS A 70 -2.69 -4.72 5.34
C LYS A 70 -4.07 -4.85 4.71
N LYS A 71 -5.13 -4.39 5.38
CA LYS A 71 -6.50 -4.41 4.83
C LYS A 71 -6.59 -3.62 3.53
N PHE A 72 -6.05 -2.41 3.48
CA PHE A 72 -6.02 -1.62 2.24
C PHE A 72 -5.31 -2.35 1.10
N ALA A 73 -4.15 -2.94 1.38
CA ALA A 73 -3.40 -3.71 0.39
C ALA A 73 -4.14 -4.97 -0.08
N GLN A 74 -4.95 -5.60 0.78
CA GLN A 74 -5.79 -6.75 0.44
C GLN A 74 -6.96 -6.35 -0.44
N THR A 75 -7.66 -5.26 -0.12
CA THR A 75 -8.77 -4.72 -0.94
C THR A 75 -8.29 -4.39 -2.36
N LEU A 76 -7.16 -3.67 -2.48
CA LEU A 76 -6.53 -3.41 -3.79
C LEU A 76 -6.04 -4.70 -4.47
N GLY A 77 -5.60 -5.69 -3.68
CA GLY A 77 -5.15 -6.98 -4.17
C GLY A 77 -6.24 -7.76 -4.89
N ALA A 78 -7.46 -7.76 -4.36
CA ALA A 78 -8.57 -8.52 -4.92
C ALA A 78 -8.88 -8.13 -6.38
N VAL A 79 -8.86 -6.83 -6.70
CA VAL A 79 -9.04 -6.36 -8.09
C VAL A 79 -7.83 -6.75 -8.94
N ARG A 80 -6.61 -6.51 -8.45
CA ARG A 80 -5.39 -6.77 -9.23
C ARG A 80 -5.22 -8.25 -9.58
N ASP A 81 -5.59 -9.14 -8.67
CA ASP A 81 -5.47 -10.58 -8.90
C ASP A 81 -6.41 -11.02 -10.05
N ILE A 82 -7.61 -10.42 -10.16
CA ILE A 82 -8.52 -10.63 -11.29
C ILE A 82 -7.93 -10.03 -12.58
N ASP A 83 -7.43 -8.79 -12.55
CA ASP A 83 -6.82 -8.14 -13.73
C ASP A 83 -5.67 -8.98 -14.32
N VAL A 84 -4.77 -9.46 -13.45
CA VAL A 84 -3.63 -10.29 -13.87
C VAL A 84 -4.10 -11.62 -14.43
N MET A 85 -5.11 -12.24 -13.82
CA MET A 85 -5.65 -13.51 -14.30
C MET A 85 -6.34 -13.36 -15.65
N GLN A 86 -7.16 -12.32 -15.84
CA GLN A 86 -7.80 -12.02 -17.13
C GLN A 86 -6.76 -11.77 -18.22
N ALA A 87 -5.75 -10.92 -17.95
CA ALA A 87 -4.68 -10.65 -18.91
C ALA A 87 -3.95 -11.93 -19.31
N LYS A 88 -3.59 -12.79 -18.35
CA LYS A 88 -2.95 -14.08 -18.67
C LYS A 88 -3.85 -14.97 -19.52
N LEU A 89 -5.13 -15.09 -19.18
CA LEU A 89 -6.08 -15.91 -19.94
C LEU A 89 -6.22 -15.41 -21.38
N ILE A 90 -6.32 -14.10 -21.59
CA ILE A 90 -6.48 -13.49 -22.90
C ILE A 90 -5.19 -13.56 -23.72
N ASP A 91 -4.07 -13.14 -23.15
CA ASP A 91 -2.83 -12.92 -23.90
C ASP A 91 -2.05 -14.22 -24.12
N ARG A 92 -2.12 -15.15 -23.16
CA ARG A 92 -1.29 -16.36 -23.18
C ARG A 92 -2.03 -17.63 -23.53
N TYR A 93 -3.29 -17.77 -23.11
CA TYR A 93 -4.01 -19.04 -23.28
C TYR A 93 -4.99 -19.00 -24.45
N ARG A 94 -5.78 -17.93 -24.58
CA ARG A 94 -6.81 -17.79 -25.62
C ARG A 94 -6.29 -18.02 -27.06
N PRO A 95 -5.06 -17.61 -27.44
CA PRO A 95 -4.54 -17.83 -28.80
C PRO A 95 -4.36 -19.31 -29.16
N ASP A 96 -4.11 -20.16 -28.16
CA ASP A 96 -3.81 -21.59 -28.36
C ASP A 96 -5.07 -22.48 -28.35
N LEU A 97 -6.25 -21.89 -28.07
CA LEU A 97 -7.51 -22.62 -27.93
C LEU A 97 -8.28 -22.72 -29.24
N ASP A 98 -9.04 -23.81 -29.40
CA ASP A 98 -9.98 -23.95 -30.52
C ASP A 98 -11.19 -23.00 -30.37
N ARG A 99 -12.04 -22.91 -31.41
CA ARG A 99 -13.20 -21.99 -31.40
C ARG A 99 -14.22 -22.30 -30.29
N LYS A 100 -14.41 -23.57 -29.94
CA LYS A 100 -15.37 -24.00 -28.93
C LYS A 100 -14.84 -23.65 -27.53
N GLU A 101 -13.56 -23.90 -27.29
CA GLU A 101 -12.85 -23.56 -26.06
C GLU A 101 -12.76 -22.04 -25.87
N GLN A 102 -12.46 -21.28 -26.93
CA GLN A 102 -12.50 -19.81 -26.87
C GLN A 102 -13.87 -19.30 -26.42
N LYS A 103 -14.96 -19.86 -26.94
CA LYS A 103 -16.32 -19.48 -26.53
C LYS A 103 -16.62 -19.84 -25.07
N GLN A 104 -16.04 -20.92 -24.54
CA GLN A 104 -16.17 -21.27 -23.13
C GLN A 104 -15.34 -20.32 -22.25
N LEU A 105 -14.12 -19.99 -22.67
CA LEU A 105 -13.27 -19.03 -21.99
C LEU A 105 -13.91 -17.63 -21.95
N ASP A 106 -14.53 -17.19 -23.05
CA ASP A 106 -15.19 -15.88 -23.11
C ASP A 106 -16.33 -15.77 -22.07
N ARG A 107 -17.07 -16.86 -21.82
CA ARG A 107 -18.08 -16.92 -20.73
C ARG A 107 -17.46 -16.79 -19.35
N LEU A 108 -16.34 -17.49 -19.10
CA LEU A 108 -15.61 -17.36 -17.85
C LEU A 108 -15.10 -15.93 -17.64
N LEU A 109 -14.55 -15.30 -18.68
CA LEU A 109 -14.08 -13.92 -18.65
C LEU A 109 -15.22 -12.94 -18.31
N ASP A 110 -16.43 -13.18 -18.82
CA ASP A 110 -17.60 -12.37 -18.47
C ASP A 110 -18.00 -12.49 -16.99
N ASP A 111 -17.89 -13.67 -16.40
CA ASP A 111 -18.13 -13.85 -14.96
C ASP A 111 -17.01 -13.20 -14.13
N MET A 112 -15.75 -13.28 -14.57
CA MET A 112 -14.64 -12.57 -13.94
C MET A 112 -14.81 -11.04 -14.00
N LYS A 113 -15.37 -10.48 -15.08
CA LYS A 113 -15.69 -9.04 -15.16
C LYS A 113 -16.69 -8.62 -14.08
N LYS A 114 -17.70 -9.46 -13.79
CA LYS A 114 -18.66 -9.21 -12.71
C LYS A 114 -17.98 -9.23 -11.35
N GLN A 115 -17.12 -10.22 -11.11
CA GLN A 115 -16.31 -10.32 -9.88
C GLN A 115 -15.38 -9.12 -9.72
N ARG A 116 -14.72 -8.67 -10.80
CA ARG A 116 -13.88 -7.47 -10.81
C ARG A 116 -14.68 -6.25 -10.38
N LYS A 117 -15.87 -6.06 -10.95
CA LYS A 117 -16.74 -4.93 -10.61
C LYS A 117 -17.14 -4.94 -9.13
N GLN A 118 -17.45 -6.10 -8.57
CA GLN A 118 -17.77 -6.24 -7.14
C GLN A 118 -16.55 -5.92 -6.27
N ALA A 119 -15.38 -6.47 -6.60
CA ALA A 119 -14.14 -6.18 -5.87
C ALA A 119 -13.74 -4.70 -5.98
N PHE A 120 -14.01 -4.06 -7.12
CA PHE A 120 -13.70 -2.65 -7.32
C PHE A 120 -14.62 -1.74 -6.51
N ALA A 121 -15.90 -2.09 -6.35
CA ALA A 121 -16.81 -1.36 -5.45
C ALA A 121 -16.29 -1.31 -4.00
N GLU A 122 -15.61 -2.37 -3.53
CA GLU A 122 -14.95 -2.37 -2.22
C GLU A 122 -13.74 -1.43 -2.18
N VAL A 123 -13.03 -1.27 -3.29
CA VAL A 123 -11.94 -0.27 -3.43
C VAL A 123 -12.51 1.15 -3.38
N GLU A 124 -13.58 1.42 -4.12
CA GLU A 124 -14.27 2.73 -4.11
C GLU A 124 -14.73 3.09 -2.70
N ALA A 125 -15.50 2.20 -2.06
CA ALA A 125 -15.98 2.38 -0.70
C ALA A 125 -14.84 2.56 0.32
N MET A 126 -13.71 1.87 0.13
CA MET A 126 -12.53 2.05 0.97
C MET A 126 -11.91 3.44 0.78
N LEU A 127 -11.71 3.91 -0.45
CA LEU A 127 -11.04 5.18 -0.76
C LEU A 127 -11.87 6.40 -0.40
N GLU A 128 -13.19 6.31 -0.57
CA GLU A 128 -14.14 7.37 -0.19
C GLU A 128 -14.49 7.32 1.31
N GLY A 129 -14.23 6.19 1.96
CA GLY A 129 -14.56 5.98 3.35
C GLY A 129 -13.74 6.82 4.34
N LYS A 130 -14.40 7.27 5.42
CA LYS A 130 -13.77 8.04 6.52
C LYS A 130 -12.48 7.41 7.04
N ARG A 131 -12.42 6.07 7.13
CA ARG A 131 -11.25 5.35 7.64
C ARG A 131 -9.98 5.56 6.81
N TYR A 132 -10.11 5.76 5.50
CA TYR A 132 -8.99 6.06 4.61
C TYR A 132 -8.62 7.54 4.68
N GLY A 133 -9.61 8.44 4.78
CA GLY A 133 -9.39 9.87 5.05
C GLY A 133 -8.62 10.10 6.35
N ASP A 134 -9.09 9.52 7.46
CA ASP A 134 -8.43 9.61 8.77
C ASP A 134 -7.00 9.06 8.73
N PHE A 135 -6.79 7.95 7.99
CA PHE A 135 -5.47 7.39 7.77
C PHE A 135 -4.55 8.37 7.04
N LYS A 136 -5.01 8.97 5.93
CA LYS A 136 -4.22 9.96 5.17
C LYS A 136 -3.89 11.17 6.01
N GLN A 137 -4.86 11.73 6.73
CA GLN A 137 -4.66 12.91 7.54
C GLN A 137 -3.70 12.64 8.69
N SER A 138 -3.93 11.59 9.48
CA SER A 138 -3.06 11.24 10.62
C SER A 138 -1.62 10.97 10.19
N PHE A 139 -1.43 10.38 9.00
CA PHE A 139 -0.10 10.15 8.45
C PHE A 139 0.57 11.44 8.00
N GLN A 140 -0.19 12.35 7.38
CA GLN A 140 0.32 13.66 6.99
C GLN A 140 0.73 14.47 8.22
N ASP A 141 -0.11 14.50 9.26
CA ASP A 141 0.17 15.18 10.52
C ASP A 141 1.48 14.65 11.16
N TRP A 142 1.68 13.33 11.15
CA TRP A 142 2.91 12.72 11.62
C TRP A 142 4.12 13.04 10.73
N LEU A 143 3.95 13.17 9.41
CA LEU A 143 5.05 13.56 8.51
C LEU A 143 5.48 15.02 8.70
N ASP A 144 4.56 15.88 9.13
CA ASP A 144 4.81 17.29 9.42
C ASP A 144 5.46 17.48 10.80
N ALA A 145 5.15 16.62 11.77
CA ALA A 145 5.76 16.57 13.09
C ALA A 145 6.07 15.12 13.53
N PRO A 146 7.19 14.52 13.07
CA PRO A 146 7.49 13.12 13.33
C PRO A 146 7.91 12.88 14.78
N GLU A 147 7.26 11.92 15.41
CA GLU A 147 7.60 11.43 16.75
C GLU A 147 8.38 10.12 16.65
N PHE A 148 9.50 10.04 17.39
CA PHE A 148 10.40 8.90 17.41
C PHE A 148 10.47 8.29 18.80
N LEU A 149 10.47 6.97 18.87
CA LEU A 149 10.63 6.25 20.13
C LEU A 149 12.07 6.40 20.63
N ARG A 150 12.22 6.69 21.93
CA ARG A 150 13.53 6.65 22.59
C ARG A 150 13.92 5.18 22.81
N SER A 151 15.10 4.78 22.35
CA SER A 151 15.55 3.39 22.47
C SER A 151 15.65 2.96 23.95
N PRO A 152 15.08 1.81 24.35
CA PRO A 152 15.18 1.27 25.70
C PRO A 152 16.56 0.64 26.01
N HIS A 153 17.46 0.55 25.01
CA HIS A 153 18.81 -0.03 25.17
C HIS A 153 19.88 1.05 25.00
N CYS A 154 19.78 2.14 25.77
CA CYS A 154 20.86 3.11 25.90
C CYS A 154 21.67 2.75 27.15
N PRO A 155 22.73 1.92 27.06
CA PRO A 155 23.66 1.77 28.17
C PRO A 155 24.31 3.13 28.39
N SER A 156 24.27 3.57 29.63
CA SER A 156 24.73 4.89 30.04
C SER A 156 26.14 5.19 29.52
N THR A 157 26.35 6.48 29.28
CA THR A 157 27.59 7.24 29.50
C THR A 157 28.51 7.67 28.34
N LEU A 158 28.50 7.14 27.10
CA LEU A 158 29.50 7.63 26.12
C LEU A 158 29.06 7.87 24.66
N LEU A 159 27.82 7.58 24.27
CA LEU A 159 27.33 7.80 22.90
C LEU A 159 26.10 8.72 22.82
N CYS A 160 26.05 9.73 23.68
CA CYS A 160 24.95 10.70 23.78
C CYS A 160 24.80 11.62 22.54
N ARG A 161 25.72 11.59 21.57
CA ARG A 161 25.63 12.45 20.37
C ARG A 161 24.77 11.89 19.23
N ILE A 162 24.50 10.58 19.23
CA ILE A 162 23.89 9.92 18.05
C ILE A 162 22.38 9.73 18.19
N CYS A 163 21.80 9.57 19.39
CA CYS A 163 20.45 9.00 19.47
C CYS A 163 19.27 9.95 19.71
N CYS A 164 19.38 11.02 20.49
CA CYS A 164 18.21 11.85 20.83
C CYS A 164 18.65 13.20 21.39
N CYS A 165 18.39 14.28 20.67
CA CYS A 165 18.26 15.67 21.13
C CYS A 165 18.52 16.58 19.92
N ARG A 166 17.46 17.13 19.32
CA ARG A 166 17.02 18.48 19.66
C ARG A 166 15.52 18.60 19.39
#